data_AF-A0A432EJQ4-F1
#
_entry.id   AF-A0A432EJQ4-F1
#
_cell.length_a   1.000
_cell.length_b   1.000
_cell.length_c   1.000
_cell.angle_alpha   90.00
_cell.angle_beta   90.00
_cell.angle_gamma   90.00
#
_symmetry.space_group_name_H-M   'P 1'
#
loop_
_entity.id
_entity.type
_entity.pdbx_description
1 polymer ?
#
loop_
_entity_poly.entity_id
_entity_poly.type
_entity_poly.pdbx_seq_one_letter_code
_entity_poly.pdbx_strand_id
1 'polypeptide(L)' 'MKPLSEQHCLTRDQGLAALKPAEITALMKELGSGWVHDPASASIRHTFRFANYYETMAFVNALAWIAHRQDHHPDLQVG' A
#
# COMPACT_ATOMS: atom_id res chain seq x y z
N MET A 1 14.27 -12.55 -4.01
CA MET A 1 13.65 -11.80 -2.90
C MET A 1 12.31 -12.45 -2.58
N LYS A 2 11.85 -12.39 -1.33
CA LYS A 2 10.48 -12.79 -1.00
C LYS A 2 9.51 -11.72 -1.54
N PRO A 3 8.28 -12.07 -1.98
CA PRO A 3 7.26 -11.08 -2.34
C PRO A 3 7.02 -10.09 -1.20
N LEU A 4 6.70 -8.82 -1.49
CA LEU A 4 6.45 -7.82 -0.44
C LEU A 4 5.28 -8.22 0.48
N SER A 5 4.30 -8.96 -0.03
CA SER A 5 3.17 -9.49 0.75
C SER A 5 3.57 -10.49 1.83
N GLU A 6 4.77 -11.08 1.72
CA GLU A 6 5.33 -12.01 2.70
C GLU A 6 6.38 -11.36 3.62
N GLN A 7 6.58 -10.04 3.47
CA GLN A 7 7.49 -9.27 4.30
C GLN A 7 6.72 -8.49 5.37
N HIS A 8 7.44 -8.02 6.38
CA HIS A 8 6.91 -7.12 7.39
C HIS A 8 7.40 -5.71 7.10
N CYS A 9 6.53 -4.71 7.23
CA CYS A 9 6.93 -3.32 7.07
C CYS A 9 7.96 -2.97 8.14
N LEU A 10 8.99 -2.24 7.72
CA LEU A 10 10.02 -1.72 8.60
C LEU A 10 9.98 -0.19 8.57
N THR A 11 10.27 0.43 9.69
CA THR A 11 10.43 1.88 9.80
C THR A 11 11.86 2.29 9.43
N ARG A 12 12.07 3.59 9.24
CA ARG A 12 13.39 4.12 8.85
C ARG A 12 14.45 3.90 9.94
N ASP A 13 14.04 3.97 11.21
CA ASP A 13 14.88 3.67 12.39
C ASP A 13 15.24 2.19 12.49
N GLN A 14 14.48 1.30 11.85
CA GLN A 14 14.81 -0.13 11.71
C GLN A 14 15.76 -0.41 10.52
N GLY A 15 16.36 0.64 9.94
CA GLY A 15 17.37 0.52 8.89
C GLY A 15 16.81 0.38 7.47
N LEU A 16 15.52 0.66 7.26
CA LEU A 16 14.92 0.63 5.93
C LEU A 16 15.39 1.82 5.09
N ALA A 17 16.04 1.53 3.96
CA ALA A 17 16.35 2.53 2.94
C ALA A 17 15.19 2.70 1.96
N ALA A 18 15.06 3.89 1.38
CA ALA A 18 14.11 4.13 0.31
C ALA A 18 14.43 3.25 -0.91
N LEU A 19 13.39 2.76 -1.58
CA LEU A 19 13.51 1.96 -2.80
C LEU A 19 14.16 2.79 -3.92
N LYS A 20 15.05 2.15 -4.69
CA LYS A 20 15.65 2.75 -5.89
C LYS A 20 14.63 2.73 -7.05
N PRO A 21 14.78 3.61 -8.06
CA PRO A 21 13.85 3.66 -9.20
C PRO A 21 13.65 2.32 -9.94
N ALA A 22 14.71 1.52 -10.06
CA ALA A 22 14.63 0.19 -10.66
C ALA A 22 13.82 -0.80 -9.81
N GLU A 23 13.94 -0.73 -8.48
CA GLU A 23 13.19 -1.57 -7.55
C GLU A 23 11.71 -1.19 -7.56
N ILE A 24 11.40 0.12 -7.54
CA ILE A 24 10.02 0.62 -7.69
C ILE A 24 9.42 0.09 -8.99
N THR A 25 10.12 0.23 -10.12
CA THR A 25 9.62 -0.22 -11.43
C THR A 25 9.37 -1.74 -11.47
N ALA A 26 10.18 -2.53 -10.78
CA ALA A 26 9.99 -3.97 -10.70
C ALA A 26 8.78 -4.32 -9.81
N LEU A 27 8.73 -3.77 -8.60
CA LEU A 27 7.68 -4.06 -7.60
C LEU A 27 6.30 -3.56 -8.04
N MET A 28 6.23 -2.44 -8.76
CA MET A 28 4.97 -1.94 -9.33
C MET A 28 4.31 -2.94 -10.29
N LYS A 29 5.07 -3.85 -10.91
CA LYS A 29 4.52 -4.91 -11.78
C LYS A 29 3.88 -6.06 -11.01
N GLU A 30 4.18 -6.19 -9.72
CA GLU A 30 3.55 -7.18 -8.83
C GLU A 30 2.18 -6.69 -8.32
N LEU A 31 1.89 -5.39 -8.46
CA LEU A 31 0.63 -4.81 -8.04
C LEU A 31 -0.47 -5.02 -9.08
N GLY A 32 -1.71 -5.17 -8.60
CA GLY A 32 -2.90 -5.25 -9.46
C GLY A 32 -3.14 -3.99 -10.28
N SER A 33 -4.02 -4.08 -11.28
CA SER A 33 -4.38 -2.93 -12.10
C SER A 33 -5.01 -1.80 -11.28
N GLY A 34 -4.63 -0.56 -11.60
CA GLY A 34 -5.14 0.67 -10.98
C GLY A 34 -4.22 1.31 -9.94
N TRP A 35 -3.11 0.66 -9.55
CA TRP A 35 -2.08 1.31 -8.74
C TRP A 35 -1.24 2.26 -9.59
N VAL A 36 -1.05 3.48 -9.11
CA VAL A 36 -0.26 4.53 -9.76
C VAL A 36 0.82 5.00 -8.81
N HIS A 37 2.06 5.06 -9.29
CA HIS A 37 3.18 5.65 -8.56
C HIS A 37 3.25 7.16 -8.83
N ASP A 38 3.39 7.95 -7.76
CA ASP A 38 3.57 9.40 -7.80
C ASP A 38 4.99 9.72 -7.29
N PRO A 39 5.95 9.96 -8.21
CA PRO A 39 7.34 10.26 -7.83
C PRO A 39 7.50 11.56 -7.05
N ALA A 40 6.58 12.52 -7.18
CA ALA A 40 6.69 13.81 -6.52
C ALA A 40 6.40 13.71 -5.02
N SER A 41 5.45 12.84 -4.65
CA SER A 41 5.10 12.55 -3.25
C SER A 41 5.76 11.28 -2.70
N ALA A 42 6.56 10.57 -3.51
CA ALA A 42 7.14 9.28 -3.18
C ALA A 42 6.10 8.26 -2.66
N SER A 43 4.94 8.22 -3.31
CA SER A 43 3.80 7.41 -2.87
C SER A 43 3.20 6.58 -4.01
N ILE A 44 2.36 5.62 -3.64
CA ILE A 44 1.47 4.92 -4.58
C ILE A 44 0.02 5.18 -4.19
N ARG A 45 -0.88 5.22 -5.17
CA ARG A 45 -2.32 5.41 -4.96
C ARG A 45 -3.15 4.44 -5.79
N HIS A 46 -4.31 4.08 -5.26
CA HIS A 46 -5.35 3.34 -5.96
C HIS A 46 -6.72 3.87 -5.51
N THR A 47 -7.69 3.88 -6.41
CA THR A 47 -9.09 4.18 -6.09
C THR A 47 -9.93 2.92 -6.25
N PHE A 48 -10.41 2.39 -5.13
CA PHE A 48 -11.35 1.28 -5.10
C PHE A 48 -12.79 1.80 -5.17
N ARG A 49 -13.64 1.14 -5.96
CA ARG A 49 -15.07 1.45 -6.09
C ARG A 49 -15.88 0.23 -5.69
N PHE A 50 -16.85 0.45 -4.81
CA PHE A 50 -17.76 -0.59 -4.31
C PHE A 50 -19.20 -0.24 -4.65
N ALA A 51 -20.10 -1.23 -4.63
CA ALA A 51 -21.49 -0.99 -5.00
C ALA A 51 -22.27 -0.19 -3.95
N ASN A 52 -21.82 -0.22 -2.70
CA ASN A 52 -22.48 0.42 -1.56
C ASN A 52 -21.52 0.64 -0.38
N TYR A 53 -21.99 1.39 0.62
CA TYR A 53 -21.21 1.71 1.82
C TYR A 53 -20.88 0.51 2.70
N TYR A 54 -21.70 -0.54 2.69
CA TYR A 54 -21.42 -1.75 3.48
C TYR A 54 -20.14 -2.44 2.97
N GLU A 55 -20.02 -2.61 1.65
CA GLU A 55 -18.81 -3.16 1.02
C GLU A 55 -17.59 -2.25 1.25
N THR A 56 -17.76 -0.93 1.12
CA THR A 56 -16.70 0.04 1.40
C THR A 56 -16.17 -0.12 2.83
N MET A 57 -17.05 -0.17 3.82
CA MET A 57 -16.64 -0.29 5.22
C MET A 57 -16.05 -1.67 5.53
N ALA A 58 -16.54 -2.74 4.90
CA ALA A 58 -15.93 -4.06 5.02
C ALA A 58 -14.48 -4.07 4.52
N PHE A 59 -14.21 -3.42 3.37
CA PHE A 59 -12.85 -3.26 2.85
C PHE A 59 -11.98 -2.41 3.79
N VAL A 60 -12.48 -1.26 4.26
CA VAL A 60 -11.75 -0.37 5.19
C VAL A 60 -11.37 -1.10 6.48
N ASN A 61 -12.27 -1.89 7.05
CA ASN A 61 -12.00 -2.67 8.27
C ASN A 61 -10.90 -3.71 8.04
N ALA A 62 -10.92 -4.41 6.91
CA ALA A 62 -9.87 -5.36 6.56
C ALA A 62 -8.51 -4.66 6.34
N LEU A 63 -8.51 -3.51 5.65
CA LEU A 63 -7.33 -2.68 5.45
C LEU A 63 -6.74 -2.20 6.79
N ALA A 64 -7.58 -1.72 7.71
CA ALA A 64 -7.16 -1.27 9.04
C ALA A 64 -6.50 -2.40 9.84
N TRP A 65 -7.05 -3.61 9.79
CA TRP A 65 -6.45 -4.77 10.44
C TRP A 65 -5.04 -5.08 9.92
N ILE A 66 -4.83 -5.00 8.59
CA ILE A 66 -3.52 -5.18 7.98
C ILE A 66 -2.56 -4.06 8.40
N ALA A 67 -3.01 -2.80 8.29
CA ALA A 67 -2.20 -1.63 8.61
C ALA A 67 -1.68 -1.66 10.05
N HIS A 68 -2.53 -2.01 11.02
CA HIS A 68 -2.13 -2.14 12.42
C HIS A 68 -1.12 -3.27 12.64
N ARG A 69 -1.31 -4.41 11.97
CA ARG A 69 -0.36 -5.53 12.08
C ARG A 69 1.00 -5.22 11.46
N GLN A 70 1.04 -4.34 10.47
CA GLN A 70 2.26 -3.92 9.79
C GLN A 70 2.87 -2.64 10.39
N ASP A 71 2.17 -1.99 11.32
CA ASP A 71 2.49 -0.65 11.80
C ASP A 71 2.78 0.35 10.66
N HIS A 72 2.02 0.24 9.57
CA HIS A 72 2.17 1.06 8.37
C HIS A 72 0.79 1.47 7.86
N HIS A 73 0.45 2.73 8.06
CA HIS A 73 -0.89 3.24 7.84
C HIS A 73 -0.97 3.97 6.49
N PRO A 74 -1.99 3.72 5.66
CA PRO A 74 -2.24 4.50 4.47
C PRO A 74 -2.84 5.86 4.83
N ASP A 75 -2.68 6.82 3.93
CA ASP A 75 -3.60 7.96 3.87
C ASP A 75 -4.89 7.50 3.16
N LEU A 76 -6.02 7.55 3.87
CA LEU A 76 -7.29 6.96 3.45
C LEU A 76 -8.40 8.00 3.41
N GLN A 77 -9.04 8.12 2.25
CA GLN A 77 -10.26 8.90 2.07
C GLN A 77 -11.44 7.98 1.73
N VAL A 78 -12.57 8.20 2.39
CA VAL A 78 -13.84 7.50 2.17
C VAL A 78 -14.95 8.53 1.98
N GLY A 79 -15.79 8.37 0.94
CA GLY A 79 -16.86 9.30 0.60
C GLY A 79 -17.79 8.76 -0.48
#